data_AF-A0A534NC08-F1
#
_entry.id   AF-A0A534NC08-F1
#
_cell.length_a   1.000
_cell.length_b   1.000
_cell.length_c   1.000
_cell.angle_alpha   90.00
_cell.angle_beta   90.00
_cell.angle_gamma   90.00
#
_symmetry.space_group_name_H-M   'P 1'
#
loop_
_entity.id
_entity.type
_entity.pdbx_description
1 polymer ?
#
loop_
_entity_poly.entity_id
_entity_poly.type
_entity_poly.pdbx_seq_one_letter_code
_entity_poly.pdbx_strand_id
1 'polypeptide(L)'
;LTVWVNAQVPEVIYDGLREAFGLEDIRVIIPDIGGGFGQKIHLIRKYVVIVSLLAIRSGRPVKWIEDRTEHMMAAGHSCGQEFDVEAPVKKDGTVLGLRFKEIDDVGGSVSTLTIQFTNKLNNLTNPYKVKNVSLEGYSVVTNKCPVIPNRGIGKPGMCFIWERIMDRIAEELKMSAIDVRTINLVQPSEMPYTTPNGNIYDSGDYPALLKEVLEKIAYHKLKDEQARERAKGRLLGIGIVIGVEPGGRNAARDMAIFPEMKEMPGAGGVNGASIKLEKNGTIALFLGSPNCGQSHETTTAQIVADALGISPDQI
;
A
#
# COMPACT_ATOMS: atom_id res chain seq x y z
N LEU A 1 -21.27 3.62 25.31
CA LEU A 1 -20.18 4.60 25.16
C LEU A 1 -20.20 5.17 23.74
N THR A 2 -20.12 6.49 23.54
CA THR A 2 -20.01 7.10 22.21
C THR A 2 -18.64 7.74 22.02
N VAL A 3 -17.97 7.44 20.91
CA VAL A 3 -16.63 7.93 20.59
C VAL A 3 -16.62 8.57 19.21
N TRP A 4 -16.14 9.81 19.15
CA TRP A 4 -15.80 10.49 17.90
C TRP A 4 -14.31 10.36 17.63
N VAL A 5 -13.91 9.81 16.48
CA VAL A 5 -12.51 9.52 16.19
C VAL A 5 -12.17 9.65 14.71
N ASN A 6 -10.99 10.21 14.42
CA ASN A 6 -10.40 10.20 13.09
C ASN A 6 -9.69 8.86 12.83
N ALA A 7 -10.44 7.79 12.55
CA ALA A 7 -9.92 6.45 12.28
C ALA A 7 -10.25 5.97 10.86
N GLN A 8 -9.29 5.29 10.23
CA GLN A 8 -9.45 4.70 8.88
C GLN A 8 -10.13 3.33 8.91
N VAL A 9 -10.13 2.67 10.07
CA VAL A 9 -10.71 1.33 10.26
C VAL A 9 -11.50 1.37 11.57
N PRO A 10 -12.80 1.71 11.52
CA PRO A 10 -13.64 1.87 12.70
C PRO A 10 -13.76 0.58 13.52
N GLU A 11 -13.69 -0.57 12.86
CA GLU A 11 -13.78 -1.90 13.47
C GLU A 11 -12.65 -2.13 14.47
N VAL A 12 -11.42 -1.72 14.13
CA VAL A 12 -10.25 -1.81 15.02
C VAL A 12 -10.43 -0.97 16.29
N ILE A 13 -11.15 0.15 16.18
CA ILE A 13 -11.50 0.98 17.34
C ILE A 13 -12.57 0.29 18.18
N TYR A 14 -13.63 -0.18 17.54
CA TYR A 14 -14.73 -0.87 18.19
C TYR A 14 -14.23 -2.09 18.98
N ASP A 15 -13.49 -2.98 18.34
CA ASP A 15 -12.88 -4.17 18.95
C ASP A 15 -11.93 -3.80 20.09
N GLY A 16 -11.12 -2.75 19.88
CA GLY A 16 -10.19 -2.27 20.90
C GLY A 16 -10.87 -1.78 22.17
N LEU A 17 -12.02 -1.13 22.05
CA LEU A 17 -12.83 -0.66 23.18
C LEU A 17 -13.58 -1.81 23.85
N ARG A 18 -14.09 -2.78 23.08
CA ARG A 18 -14.72 -3.99 23.62
C ARG A 18 -13.75 -4.80 24.45
N GLU A 19 -12.55 -5.08 23.90
CA GLU A 19 -11.51 -5.84 24.57
C GLU A 19 -11.03 -5.14 25.85
N ALA A 20 -10.84 -3.82 25.81
CA ALA A 20 -10.31 -3.07 26.95
C ALA A 20 -11.31 -2.92 28.11
N PHE A 21 -12.61 -2.82 27.82
CA PHE A 21 -13.62 -2.43 28.82
C PHE A 21 -14.77 -3.41 29.01
N GLY A 22 -14.87 -4.46 28.19
CA GLY A 22 -15.99 -5.41 28.22
C GLY A 22 -17.34 -4.79 27.86
N LEU A 23 -17.34 -3.66 27.15
CA LEU A 23 -18.57 -2.97 26.73
C LEU A 23 -19.16 -3.61 25.47
N GLU A 24 -20.48 -3.68 25.38
CA GLU A 24 -21.19 -4.15 24.18
C GLU A 24 -21.87 -3.00 23.42
N ASP A 25 -22.38 -2.01 24.16
CA ASP A 25 -22.99 -0.81 23.59
C ASP A 25 -21.93 0.29 23.36
N ILE A 26 -21.30 0.23 22.19
CA ILE A 26 -20.31 1.22 21.73
C ILE A 26 -20.77 1.80 20.39
N ARG A 27 -20.81 3.13 20.30
CA ARG A 27 -21.07 3.87 19.06
C ARG A 27 -19.81 4.61 18.64
N VAL A 28 -19.17 4.15 17.57
CA VAL A 28 -18.02 4.82 16.94
C VAL A 28 -18.54 5.73 15.82
N ILE A 29 -18.13 6.99 15.84
CA ILE A 29 -18.51 7.99 14.83
C ILE A 29 -17.24 8.55 14.21
N ILE A 30 -17.16 8.45 12.89
CA ILE A 30 -16.04 8.98 12.10
C ILE A 30 -16.49 10.30 11.47
N PRO A 31 -15.94 11.46 11.90
CA PRO A 31 -16.17 12.73 11.22
C PRO A 31 -15.29 12.83 9.96
N ASP A 32 -15.40 13.94 9.24
CA ASP A 32 -14.49 14.25 8.13
C ASP A 32 -13.03 14.18 8.58
N ILE A 33 -12.24 13.39 7.86
CA ILE A 33 -10.83 13.17 8.16
C ILE A 33 -9.97 13.96 7.19
N GLY A 34 -9.20 14.93 7.70
CA GLY A 34 -8.18 15.67 6.96
C GLY A 34 -6.94 14.83 6.63
N GLY A 35 -7.10 13.75 5.86
CA GLY A 35 -6.03 12.83 5.45
C GLY A 35 -5.68 11.78 6.50
N GLY A 36 -5.44 10.55 6.05
CA GLY A 36 -5.06 9.41 6.91
C GLY A 36 -3.71 8.80 6.53
N PHE A 37 -3.53 8.47 5.25
CA PHE A 37 -2.30 7.90 4.68
C PHE A 37 -1.78 6.61 5.34
N GLY A 38 -2.58 5.97 6.19
CA GLY A 38 -2.21 4.77 6.97
C GLY A 38 -1.95 5.07 8.46
N GLN A 39 -1.70 6.33 8.81
CA GLN A 39 -1.37 6.73 10.19
C GLN A 39 -2.54 6.53 11.17
N LYS A 40 -3.77 6.64 10.65
CA LYS A 40 -5.01 6.61 11.43
C LYS A 40 -5.64 5.22 11.48
N ILE A 41 -4.84 4.16 11.33
CA ILE A 41 -5.31 2.76 11.40
C ILE A 41 -5.08 2.18 12.81
N HIS A 42 -3.82 1.97 13.20
CA HIS A 42 -3.49 1.12 14.35
C HIS A 42 -3.26 1.88 15.65
N LEU A 43 -2.45 2.95 15.65
CA LEU A 43 -2.09 3.64 16.90
C LEU A 43 -3.24 4.44 17.50
N ILE A 44 -4.16 4.88 16.65
CA ILE A 44 -5.35 5.61 17.09
C ILE A 44 -6.16 4.80 18.10
N ARG A 45 -6.12 3.46 18.04
CA ARG A 45 -6.71 2.55 19.03
C ARG A 45 -6.20 2.84 20.45
N LYS A 46 -4.89 3.02 20.64
CA LYS A 46 -4.28 3.25 21.97
C LYS A 46 -4.83 4.54 22.59
N TYR A 47 -4.82 5.62 21.82
CA TYR A 47 -5.31 6.92 22.28
C TYR A 47 -6.82 6.90 22.57
N VAL A 48 -7.61 6.25 21.71
CA VAL A 48 -9.06 6.11 21.93
C VAL A 48 -9.38 5.35 23.20
N VAL A 49 -8.66 4.26 23.51
CA VAL A 49 -8.84 3.53 24.76
C VAL A 49 -8.52 4.42 25.96
N ILE A 50 -7.40 5.15 25.96
CA ILE A 50 -7.02 6.03 27.07
C ILE A 50 -8.07 7.14 27.28
N VAL A 51 -8.47 7.84 26.21
CA VAL A 51 -9.47 8.91 26.28
C VAL A 51 -10.82 8.39 26.76
N SER A 52 -11.21 7.18 26.31
CA SER A 52 -12.45 6.54 26.73
C SER A 52 -12.42 6.15 28.21
N LEU A 53 -11.29 5.64 28.72
CA LEU A 53 -11.12 5.36 30.14
C LEU A 53 -11.31 6.64 30.98
N LEU A 54 -10.71 7.76 30.56
CA LEU A 54 -10.85 9.04 31.25
C LEU A 54 -12.31 9.53 31.23
N ALA A 55 -13.02 9.37 30.12
CA ALA A 55 -14.44 9.73 30.01
C ALA A 55 -15.32 8.86 30.92
N ILE A 56 -15.10 7.54 30.96
CA ILE A 56 -15.83 6.61 31.83
C ILE A 56 -15.59 6.96 33.30
N ARG A 57 -14.34 7.19 33.70
CA ARG A 57 -13.99 7.48 35.11
C ARG A 57 -14.49 8.84 35.58
N SER A 58 -14.51 9.84 34.70
CA SER A 58 -14.98 11.18 35.04
C SER A 58 -16.49 11.35 34.89
N GLY A 59 -17.17 10.44 34.19
CA GLY A 59 -18.58 10.58 33.83
C GLY A 59 -18.87 11.76 32.89
N ARG A 60 -17.84 12.28 32.20
CA ARG A 60 -17.93 13.48 31.36
C ARG A 60 -17.26 13.24 30.00
N PRO A 61 -17.66 13.96 28.94
CA PRO A 61 -16.95 13.91 27.66
C PRO A 61 -15.50 14.38 27.82
N VAL A 62 -14.56 13.62 27.25
CA VAL A 62 -13.14 13.98 27.18
C VAL A 62 -12.75 14.13 25.71
N LYS A 63 -12.08 15.24 25.38
CA LYS A 63 -11.56 15.52 24.04
C LYS A 63 -10.03 15.54 24.11
N TRP A 64 -9.40 14.84 23.17
CA TRP A 64 -7.96 14.90 22.93
C TRP A 64 -7.73 15.21 21.46
N ILE A 65 -6.82 16.13 21.20
CA ILE A 65 -6.35 16.53 19.88
C ILE A 65 -4.84 16.72 20.03
N GLU A 66 -4.05 15.94 19.29
CA GLU A 66 -2.60 16.09 19.25
C GLU A 66 -2.19 17.37 18.50
N ASP A 67 -1.05 17.94 18.86
CA ASP A 67 -0.36 18.94 18.05
C ASP A 67 0.56 18.28 17.00
N ARG A 68 1.19 19.12 16.16
CA ARG A 68 2.10 18.65 15.11
C ARG A 68 3.37 17.98 15.68
N THR A 69 3.87 18.46 16.80
CA THR A 69 5.10 17.95 17.42
C THR A 69 4.84 16.58 18.03
N GLU A 70 3.73 16.42 18.76
CA GLU A 70 3.22 15.13 19.23
C GLU A 70 3.07 14.14 18.07
N HIS A 71 2.45 14.58 16.98
CA HIS A 71 2.29 13.74 15.79
C HIS A 71 3.64 13.27 15.22
N MET A 72 4.61 14.17 15.07
CA MET A 72 5.93 13.83 14.52
C MET A 72 6.76 12.95 15.47
N MET A 73 6.55 13.05 16.78
CA MET A 73 7.32 12.30 17.78
C MET A 73 6.70 10.95 18.15
N ALA A 74 5.37 10.85 18.18
CA ALA A 74 4.65 9.78 18.88
C ALA A 74 3.48 9.16 18.10
N ALA A 75 3.19 9.61 16.87
CA ALA A 75 2.38 8.83 15.96
C ALA A 75 3.20 7.59 15.50
N GLY A 76 3.31 7.34 14.21
CA GLY A 76 4.26 6.34 13.73
C GLY A 76 5.08 6.85 12.56
N HIS A 77 6.24 6.26 12.40
CA HIS A 77 7.11 6.53 11.26
C HIS A 77 7.00 5.41 10.22
N SER A 78 7.69 5.60 9.11
CA SER A 78 7.92 4.59 8.07
C SER A 78 9.36 4.76 7.58
N CYS A 79 9.87 3.80 6.81
CA CYS A 79 11.14 3.88 6.07
C CYS A 79 12.44 3.67 6.88
N GLY A 80 12.46 2.75 7.86
CA GLY A 80 13.67 2.31 8.56
C GLY A 80 14.27 1.00 8.01
N GLN A 81 14.41 0.87 6.69
CA GLN A 81 14.70 -0.41 6.04
C GLN A 81 16.04 -0.41 5.32
N GLU A 82 16.81 -1.47 5.54
CA GLU A 82 18.06 -1.75 4.84
C GLU A 82 17.94 -3.06 4.07
N PHE A 83 18.45 -3.07 2.84
CA PHE A 83 18.38 -4.22 1.94
C PHE A 83 19.76 -4.56 1.39
N ASP A 84 20.10 -5.84 1.50
CA ASP A 84 21.16 -6.48 0.74
C ASP A 84 20.52 -7.38 -0.32
N VAL A 85 20.87 -7.17 -1.59
CA VAL A 85 20.15 -7.74 -2.73
C VAL A 85 21.11 -8.23 -3.78
N GLU A 86 20.92 -9.49 -4.18
CA GLU A 86 21.68 -10.14 -5.24
C GLU A 86 20.74 -10.57 -6.37
N ALA A 87 21.20 -10.40 -7.61
CA ALA A 87 20.45 -10.75 -8.81
C ALA A 87 21.33 -11.55 -9.79
N PRO A 88 21.18 -12.88 -9.87
CA PRO A 88 21.73 -13.64 -10.99
C PRO A 88 21.09 -13.20 -12.31
N VAL A 89 21.93 -12.82 -13.29
CA VAL A 89 21.51 -12.33 -14.60
C VAL A 89 22.24 -13.03 -15.74
N LYS A 90 21.55 -13.26 -16.85
CA LYS A 90 22.16 -13.67 -18.12
C LYS A 90 22.80 -12.46 -18.81
N LYS A 91 23.74 -12.73 -19.73
CA LYS A 91 24.39 -11.70 -20.55
C LYS A 91 23.42 -10.90 -21.43
N ASP A 92 22.25 -11.46 -21.72
CA ASP A 92 21.19 -10.79 -22.48
C ASP A 92 20.30 -9.90 -21.62
N GLY A 93 20.59 -9.73 -20.33
CA GLY A 93 19.79 -8.92 -19.41
C GLY A 93 18.63 -9.65 -18.76
N THR A 94 18.40 -10.94 -19.06
CA THR A 94 17.36 -11.73 -18.39
C THR A 94 17.71 -11.95 -16.91
N VAL A 95 16.81 -11.57 -16.01
CA VAL A 95 16.93 -11.79 -14.57
C VAL A 95 16.44 -13.18 -14.22
N LEU A 96 17.29 -13.97 -13.56
CA LEU A 96 16.99 -15.36 -13.21
C LEU A 96 16.32 -15.49 -11.84
N GLY A 97 16.60 -14.55 -10.94
CA GLY A 97 16.09 -14.56 -9.58
C GLY A 97 16.61 -13.37 -8.79
N LEU A 98 16.02 -13.14 -7.61
CA LEU A 98 16.55 -12.22 -6.60
C LEU A 98 16.68 -12.93 -5.26
N ARG A 99 17.77 -12.63 -4.55
CA ARG A 99 17.93 -12.94 -3.13
C ARG A 99 17.94 -11.63 -2.35
N PHE A 100 17.02 -11.50 -1.41
CA PHE A 100 16.85 -10.33 -0.55
C PHE A 100 17.20 -10.71 0.88
N LYS A 101 17.98 -9.86 1.55
CA LYS A 101 18.13 -9.83 3.00
C LYS A 101 17.73 -8.44 3.48
N GLU A 102 16.69 -8.37 4.31
CA GLU A 102 16.14 -7.13 4.82
C GLU A 102 16.36 -7.01 6.34
N ILE A 103 16.74 -5.81 6.78
CA ILE A 103 16.64 -5.39 8.18
C ILE A 103 15.64 -4.23 8.25
N ASP A 104 14.57 -4.40 9.02
CA ASP A 104 13.48 -3.44 9.19
C ASP A 104 13.44 -2.96 10.65
N ASP A 105 13.84 -1.71 10.88
CA ASP A 105 13.68 -1.03 12.16
C ASP A 105 12.20 -0.68 12.36
N VAL A 106 11.52 -1.44 13.22
CA VAL A 106 10.08 -1.30 13.48
C VAL A 106 9.76 -0.36 14.64
N GLY A 107 10.78 0.30 15.21
CA GLY A 107 10.63 1.15 16.38
C GLY A 107 10.20 0.39 17.63
N GLY A 108 9.55 1.07 18.57
CA GLY A 108 9.27 0.57 19.92
C GLY A 108 7.96 -0.22 20.10
N SER A 109 7.24 -0.60 19.04
CA SER A 109 5.97 -1.34 19.20
C SER A 109 6.00 -2.74 18.62
N VAL A 110 5.51 -3.69 19.42
CA VAL A 110 5.28 -5.07 18.99
C VAL A 110 4.03 -5.23 18.11
N SER A 111 3.11 -4.27 18.12
CA SER A 111 1.80 -4.37 17.46
C SER A 111 1.85 -4.37 15.92
N THR A 112 2.98 -3.97 15.35
CA THR A 112 3.21 -3.86 13.90
C THR A 112 4.46 -4.62 13.48
N LEU A 113 4.94 -5.55 14.31
CA LEU A 113 6.07 -6.42 13.96
C LEU A 113 5.80 -7.09 12.63
N THR A 114 6.83 -7.12 11.76
CA THR A 114 6.79 -7.75 10.44
C THR A 114 5.78 -7.15 9.44
N ILE A 115 5.05 -6.08 9.77
CA ILE A 115 4.00 -5.56 8.87
C ILE A 115 4.58 -5.12 7.52
N GLN A 116 5.72 -4.45 7.51
CA GLN A 116 6.37 -4.04 6.27
C GLN A 116 6.95 -5.24 5.55
N PHE A 117 7.59 -6.17 6.27
CA PHE A 117 8.14 -7.41 5.71
C PHE A 117 7.06 -8.24 4.99
N THR A 118 6.00 -8.61 5.70
CA THR A 118 4.92 -9.44 5.18
C THR A 118 4.18 -8.78 4.03
N ASN A 119 3.93 -7.45 4.08
CA ASN A 119 3.22 -6.77 3.00
C ASN A 119 3.98 -6.71 1.66
N LYS A 120 5.32 -6.84 1.66
CA LYS A 120 6.10 -6.94 0.42
C LYS A 120 5.73 -8.15 -0.41
N LEU A 121 5.29 -9.23 0.24
CA LEU A 121 4.87 -10.45 -0.46
C LEU A 121 3.69 -10.19 -1.40
N ASN A 122 2.84 -9.18 -1.16
CA ASN A 122 1.75 -8.80 -2.08
C ASN A 122 2.27 -8.30 -3.45
N ASN A 123 3.52 -7.85 -3.53
CA ASN A 123 4.15 -7.34 -4.74
C ASN A 123 5.59 -7.84 -4.88
N LEU A 124 5.80 -9.14 -4.62
CA LEU A 124 7.13 -9.73 -4.45
C LEU A 124 8.05 -9.55 -5.67
N THR A 125 7.50 -9.65 -6.88
CA THR A 125 8.28 -9.59 -8.13
C THR A 125 8.13 -8.27 -8.88
N ASN A 126 7.33 -7.33 -8.36
CA ASN A 126 6.92 -6.13 -9.08
C ASN A 126 6.40 -6.53 -10.51
N PRO A 127 6.57 -5.79 -11.63
CA PRO A 127 5.99 -6.20 -12.92
C PRO A 127 6.83 -7.26 -13.65
N TYR A 128 7.78 -7.92 -12.99
CA TYR A 128 8.79 -8.77 -13.64
C TYR A 128 8.44 -10.25 -13.53
N LYS A 129 8.67 -11.01 -14.61
CA LYS A 129 8.25 -12.41 -14.73
C LYS A 129 9.14 -13.43 -14.02
N VAL A 130 9.99 -12.98 -13.09
CA VAL A 130 10.97 -13.79 -12.36
C VAL A 130 10.29 -14.87 -11.51
N LYS A 131 10.81 -16.10 -11.57
CA LYS A 131 10.25 -17.25 -10.84
C LYS A 131 11.01 -17.65 -9.57
N ASN A 132 12.28 -17.26 -9.44
CA ASN A 132 13.12 -17.65 -8.31
C ASN A 132 13.33 -16.45 -7.38
N VAL A 133 12.74 -16.48 -6.19
CA VAL A 133 12.93 -15.43 -5.19
C VAL A 133 13.21 -16.07 -3.83
N SER A 134 14.24 -15.55 -3.16
CA SER A 134 14.52 -15.85 -1.75
C SER A 134 14.48 -14.54 -0.97
N LEU A 135 13.66 -14.48 0.08
CA LEU A 135 13.51 -13.30 0.93
C LEU A 135 13.72 -13.71 2.39
N GLU A 136 14.74 -13.15 3.00
CA GLU A 136 15.01 -13.24 4.44
C GLU A 136 14.83 -11.85 5.05
N GLY A 137 14.09 -11.73 6.15
CA GLY A 137 13.85 -10.44 6.77
C GLY A 137 13.87 -10.48 8.30
N TYR A 138 14.42 -9.41 8.88
CA TYR A 138 14.58 -9.24 10.31
C TYR A 138 13.84 -7.97 10.75
N SER A 139 12.82 -8.10 11.60
CA SER A 139 12.23 -6.93 12.28
C SER A 139 12.98 -6.66 13.58
N VAL A 140 13.57 -5.47 13.70
CA VAL A 140 14.38 -5.06 14.85
C VAL A 140 13.65 -3.96 15.63
N VAL A 141 13.45 -4.19 16.93
CA VAL A 141 12.85 -3.20 17.83
C VAL A 141 13.92 -2.20 18.26
N THR A 142 13.60 -0.92 18.24
CA THR A 142 14.50 0.17 18.64
C THR A 142 13.81 1.17 19.57
N ASN A 143 14.58 2.07 20.19
CA ASN A 143 14.06 3.16 21.03
C ASN A 143 13.49 4.34 20.21
N LYS A 144 12.66 4.05 19.21
CA LYS A 144 11.98 5.03 18.36
C LYS A 144 10.46 4.88 18.49
N CYS A 145 9.70 5.86 17.99
CA CYS A 145 8.25 5.68 17.80
C CYS A 145 7.99 4.47 16.88
N PRO A 146 6.80 3.86 16.91
CA PRO A 146 6.59 2.64 16.15
C PRO A 146 6.46 2.86 14.65
N VAL A 147 6.91 1.89 13.86
CA VAL A 147 6.60 1.87 12.42
C VAL A 147 5.13 1.53 12.23
N ILE A 148 4.47 2.30 11.37
CA ILE A 148 3.08 2.06 11.00
C ILE A 148 2.88 2.19 9.49
N PRO A 149 1.71 1.76 8.99
CA PRO A 149 1.37 1.95 7.59
C PRO A 149 1.54 3.39 7.11
N ASN A 150 2.28 3.54 6.01
CA ASN A 150 2.27 4.73 5.17
C ASN A 150 2.11 4.28 3.72
N ARG A 151 1.02 4.73 3.08
CA ARG A 151 0.63 4.53 1.66
C ARG A 151 1.36 3.40 0.92
N GLY A 152 0.70 2.26 0.77
CA GLY A 152 1.22 1.10 0.05
C GLY A 152 1.76 0.00 0.96
N ILE A 153 2.56 0.36 1.99
CA ILE A 153 3.17 -0.56 2.98
C ILE A 153 4.01 -1.68 2.31
N GLY A 154 5.33 -1.62 2.38
CA GLY A 154 6.23 -2.60 1.77
C GLY A 154 6.29 -2.53 0.24
N LYS A 155 5.16 -2.32 -0.44
CA LYS A 155 5.07 -2.26 -1.91
C LYS A 155 5.96 -1.17 -2.53
N PRO A 156 6.00 0.07 -2.00
CA PRO A 156 6.93 1.08 -2.52
C PRO A 156 8.39 0.66 -2.34
N GLY A 157 8.71 -0.04 -1.24
CA GLY A 157 10.04 -0.62 -1.00
C GLY A 157 10.40 -1.67 -2.04
N MET A 158 9.51 -2.62 -2.33
CA MET A 158 9.74 -3.62 -3.38
C MET A 158 9.92 -2.99 -4.76
N CYS A 159 9.06 -2.03 -5.12
CA CYS A 159 9.19 -1.30 -6.37
C CYS A 159 10.55 -0.60 -6.45
N PHE A 160 10.92 0.14 -5.41
CA PHE A 160 12.22 0.81 -5.34
C PHE A 160 13.38 -0.16 -5.53
N ILE A 161 13.41 -1.28 -4.80
CA ILE A 161 14.51 -2.25 -4.89
C ILE A 161 14.60 -2.85 -6.29
N TRP A 162 13.48 -3.33 -6.84
CA TRP A 162 13.45 -3.92 -8.18
C TRP A 162 13.92 -2.93 -9.24
N GLU A 163 13.43 -1.69 -9.23
CA GLU A 163 13.83 -0.69 -10.21
C GLU A 163 15.30 -0.29 -10.07
N ARG A 164 15.81 -0.19 -8.84
CA ARG A 164 17.25 0.04 -8.60
C ARG A 164 18.08 -1.12 -9.15
N ILE A 165 17.66 -2.36 -8.94
CA ILE A 165 18.35 -3.55 -9.46
C ILE A 165 18.32 -3.56 -10.99
N MET A 166 17.20 -3.23 -11.64
CA MET A 166 17.14 -3.14 -13.10
C MET A 166 18.11 -2.11 -13.67
N ASP A 167 18.23 -0.94 -13.03
CA ASP A 167 19.21 0.07 -13.43
C ASP A 167 20.65 -0.42 -13.23
N ARG A 168 20.95 -1.11 -12.12
CA ARG A 168 22.29 -1.67 -11.86
C ARG A 168 22.67 -2.77 -12.85
N ILE A 169 21.73 -3.62 -13.23
CA ILE A 169 21.94 -4.66 -14.25
C ILE A 169 22.25 -4.00 -15.61
N ALA A 170 21.49 -2.97 -15.98
CA ALA A 170 21.73 -2.23 -17.21
C ALA A 170 23.12 -1.57 -17.22
N GLU A 171 23.55 -0.99 -16.10
CA GLU A 171 24.90 -0.43 -15.95
C GLU A 171 25.99 -1.50 -16.09
N GLU A 172 25.89 -2.60 -15.35
CA GLU A 172 26.87 -3.69 -15.33
C GLU A 172 27.02 -4.34 -16.73
N LEU A 173 25.91 -4.59 -17.40
CA LEU A 173 25.89 -5.21 -18.73
C LEU A 173 26.06 -4.20 -19.87
N LYS A 174 26.17 -2.90 -19.57
CA LYS A 174 26.21 -1.79 -20.54
C LYS A 174 25.05 -1.82 -21.53
N MET A 175 23.86 -2.16 -21.02
CA MET A 175 22.61 -2.22 -21.79
C MET A 175 21.75 -0.97 -21.53
N SER A 176 20.76 -0.75 -22.38
CA SER A 176 19.69 0.21 -22.11
C SER A 176 18.87 -0.26 -20.90
N ALA A 177 18.64 0.65 -19.94
CA ALA A 177 17.77 0.40 -18.79
C ALA A 177 16.32 0.09 -19.20
N ILE A 178 15.90 0.53 -20.39
CA ILE A 178 14.60 0.22 -20.98
C ILE A 178 14.58 -1.20 -21.53
N ASP A 179 15.65 -1.62 -22.21
CA ASP A 179 15.73 -2.94 -22.82
C ASP A 179 15.76 -4.02 -21.73
N VAL A 180 16.54 -3.80 -20.66
CA VAL A 180 16.57 -4.70 -19.49
C VAL A 180 15.18 -4.87 -18.89
N ARG A 181 14.43 -3.78 -18.69
CA ARG A 181 13.03 -3.87 -18.23
C ARG A 181 12.17 -4.65 -19.22
N THR A 182 12.19 -4.26 -20.49
CA THR A 182 11.38 -4.86 -21.57
C THR A 182 11.54 -6.38 -21.65
N ILE A 183 12.76 -6.89 -21.53
CA ILE A 183 13.05 -8.33 -21.57
C ILE A 183 12.40 -9.07 -20.39
N ASN A 184 12.32 -8.42 -19.22
CA ASN A 184 11.90 -9.03 -17.97
C ASN A 184 10.44 -8.77 -17.58
N LEU A 185 9.73 -7.86 -18.25
CA LEU A 185 8.31 -7.60 -17.97
C LEU A 185 7.45 -8.85 -18.20
N VAL A 186 6.47 -9.05 -17.32
CA VAL A 186 5.35 -9.97 -17.58
C VAL A 186 4.62 -9.50 -18.84
N GLN A 187 4.35 -10.44 -19.73
CA GLN A 187 3.70 -10.20 -21.01
C GLN A 187 2.17 -10.26 -20.87
N PRO A 188 1.41 -9.56 -21.71
CA PRO A 188 -0.05 -9.63 -21.71
C PRO A 188 -0.57 -11.06 -21.90
N SER A 189 0.11 -11.86 -22.73
CA SER A 189 -0.22 -13.26 -22.97
C SER A 189 0.06 -14.20 -21.79
N GLU A 190 0.78 -13.73 -20.77
CA GLU A 190 1.05 -14.48 -19.54
C GLU A 190 0.02 -14.17 -18.44
N MET A 191 -0.92 -13.26 -18.68
CA MET A 191 -1.99 -12.91 -17.74
C MET A 191 -3.18 -13.89 -17.83
N PRO A 192 -3.79 -14.29 -16.69
CA PRO A 192 -3.42 -13.94 -15.32
C PRO A 192 -2.09 -14.57 -14.89
N TYR A 193 -1.19 -13.75 -14.33
CA TYR A 193 0.17 -14.18 -14.00
C TYR A 193 0.26 -14.59 -12.54
N THR A 194 0.67 -15.84 -12.28
CA THR A 194 0.93 -16.32 -10.92
C THR A 194 2.39 -16.06 -10.52
N THR A 195 2.57 -15.21 -9.52
CA THR A 195 3.88 -14.90 -8.89
C THR A 195 4.44 -16.09 -8.10
N PRO A 196 5.74 -16.12 -7.75
CA PRO A 196 6.36 -17.24 -7.04
C PRO A 196 5.71 -17.61 -5.70
N ASN A 197 5.13 -16.63 -5.00
CA ASN A 197 4.44 -16.85 -3.73
C ASN A 197 2.93 -17.09 -3.90
N GLY A 198 2.45 -17.31 -5.12
CA GLY A 198 1.06 -17.65 -5.42
C GLY A 198 0.11 -16.47 -5.61
N ASN A 199 0.56 -15.22 -5.53
CA ASN A 199 -0.31 -14.09 -5.90
C ASN A 199 -0.68 -14.17 -7.38
N ILE A 200 -1.93 -13.83 -7.69
CA ILE A 200 -2.42 -13.71 -9.06
C ILE A 200 -2.44 -12.22 -9.42
N TYR A 201 -1.69 -11.86 -10.46
CA TYR A 201 -1.92 -10.62 -11.20
C TYR A 201 -3.01 -10.89 -12.23
N ASP A 202 -4.10 -10.16 -12.12
CA ASP A 202 -5.34 -10.39 -12.85
C ASP A 202 -5.22 -10.01 -14.33
N SER A 203 -4.63 -8.85 -14.62
CA SER A 203 -4.49 -8.29 -15.95
C SER A 203 -3.37 -7.26 -16.06
N GLY A 204 -3.01 -6.91 -17.29
CA GLY A 204 -2.10 -5.80 -17.57
C GLY A 204 -1.35 -5.93 -18.89
N ASP A 205 -1.02 -4.80 -19.50
CA ASP A 205 -0.11 -4.70 -20.64
C ASP A 205 1.06 -3.76 -20.32
N TYR A 206 2.01 -4.29 -19.55
CA TYR A 206 3.16 -3.52 -19.08
C TYR A 206 4.10 -3.08 -20.22
N PRO A 207 4.37 -3.91 -21.25
CA PRO A 207 5.13 -3.47 -22.42
C PRO A 207 4.47 -2.32 -23.17
N ALA A 208 3.15 -2.37 -23.41
CA ALA A 208 2.44 -1.28 -24.08
C ALA A 208 2.47 0.00 -23.25
N LEU A 209 2.26 -0.10 -21.92
CA LEU A 209 2.36 1.05 -21.01
C LEU A 209 3.74 1.70 -21.07
N LEU A 210 4.82 0.91 -21.00
CA LEU A 210 6.18 1.43 -21.09
C LEU A 210 6.40 2.13 -22.43
N LYS A 211 5.99 1.52 -23.54
CA LYS A 211 6.10 2.11 -24.87
C LYS A 211 5.36 3.45 -24.96
N GLU A 212 4.11 3.50 -24.52
CA GLU A 212 3.29 4.71 -24.56
C GLU A 212 3.92 5.84 -23.74
N VAL A 213 4.43 5.55 -22.54
CA VAL A 213 5.12 6.55 -21.71
C VAL A 213 6.36 7.08 -22.40
N LEU A 214 7.21 6.21 -22.97
CA LEU A 214 8.42 6.60 -23.68
C LEU A 214 8.14 7.50 -24.90
N GLU A 215 7.06 7.22 -25.62
CA GLU A 215 6.60 8.04 -26.73
C GLU A 215 6.11 9.42 -26.26
N LYS A 216 5.24 9.47 -25.24
CA LYS A 216 4.68 10.72 -24.70
C LYS A 216 5.74 11.66 -24.15
N ILE A 217 6.78 11.14 -23.51
CA ILE A 217 7.90 11.96 -22.99
C ILE A 217 8.97 12.25 -24.05
N ALA A 218 8.81 11.74 -25.27
CA ALA A 218 9.81 11.79 -26.33
C ALA A 218 11.21 11.35 -25.86
N TYR A 219 11.29 10.16 -25.26
CA TYR A 219 12.46 9.66 -24.52
C TYR A 219 13.80 9.84 -25.25
N HIS A 220 13.87 9.58 -26.55
CA HIS A 220 15.10 9.78 -27.33
C HIS A 220 15.56 11.24 -27.37
N LYS A 221 14.63 12.20 -27.47
CA LYS A 221 14.97 13.63 -27.41
C LYS A 221 15.53 14.02 -26.04
N LEU A 222 14.98 13.44 -24.96
CA LEU A 222 15.49 13.64 -23.61
C LEU A 222 16.91 13.06 -23.45
N LYS A 223 17.20 11.90 -24.08
CA LYS A 223 18.55 11.33 -24.10
C LYS A 223 19.56 12.24 -24.81
N ASP A 224 19.17 12.84 -25.94
CA ASP A 224 20.02 13.80 -26.64
C ASP A 224 20.24 15.07 -25.79
N GLU A 225 19.19 15.55 -25.12
CA GLU A 225 19.29 16.68 -24.19
C GLU A 225 20.21 16.37 -23.02
N GLN A 226 20.08 15.19 -22.42
CA GLN A 226 20.97 14.74 -21.36
C GLN A 226 22.44 14.75 -21.79
N ALA A 227 22.74 14.29 -23.00
CA ALA A 227 24.10 14.35 -23.53
C ALA A 227 24.60 15.80 -23.69
N ARG A 228 23.77 16.68 -24.27
CA ARG A 228 24.11 18.11 -24.44
C ARG A 228 24.35 18.82 -23.11
N GLU A 229 23.49 18.59 -22.11
CA GLU A 229 23.61 19.24 -20.80
C GLU A 229 24.82 18.72 -20.01
N ARG A 230 25.13 17.42 -20.11
CA ARG A 230 26.35 16.85 -19.52
C ARG A 230 27.62 17.42 -20.15
N ALA A 231 27.64 17.66 -21.46
CA ALA A 231 28.76 18.32 -22.13
C ALA A 231 28.98 19.78 -21.65
N LYS A 232 27.93 20.43 -21.12
CA LYS A 232 28.01 21.76 -20.49
C LYS A 232 28.33 21.70 -18.99
N GLY A 233 28.62 20.53 -18.43
CA GLY A 233 28.89 20.34 -17.00
C GLY A 233 27.65 20.23 -16.11
N ARG A 234 26.43 20.11 -16.66
CA ARG A 234 25.20 19.90 -15.88
C ARG A 234 24.86 18.41 -15.78
N LEU A 235 24.49 17.95 -14.58
CA LEU A 235 24.06 16.57 -14.34
C LEU A 235 22.55 16.42 -14.59
N LEU A 236 22.17 16.10 -15.84
CA LEU A 236 20.80 15.73 -16.17
C LEU A 236 20.59 14.21 -15.99
N GLY A 237 19.57 13.83 -15.21
CA GLY A 237 19.14 12.45 -14.99
C GLY A 237 17.76 12.21 -15.61
N ILE A 238 17.51 10.98 -16.07
CA ILE A 238 16.21 10.53 -16.57
C ILE A 238 15.90 9.24 -15.83
N GLY A 239 14.89 9.27 -14.95
CA GLY A 239 14.45 8.12 -14.17
C GLY A 239 13.17 7.55 -14.74
N ILE A 240 13.12 6.23 -14.92
CA ILE A 240 11.93 5.51 -15.36
C ILE A 240 11.69 4.37 -14.38
N VAL A 241 10.47 4.29 -13.88
CA VAL A 241 10.04 3.32 -12.88
C VAL A 241 8.74 2.69 -13.34
N ILE A 242 8.68 1.36 -13.31
CA ILE A 242 7.46 0.60 -13.54
C ILE A 242 7.08 -0.10 -12.24
N GLY A 243 5.89 0.20 -11.74
CA GLY A 243 5.34 -0.40 -10.53
C GLY A 243 4.04 -1.12 -10.83
N VAL A 244 3.85 -2.29 -10.24
CA VAL A 244 2.52 -2.91 -10.12
C VAL A 244 2.07 -2.78 -8.67
N GLU A 245 0.83 -2.35 -8.45
CA GLU A 245 0.27 -2.22 -7.12
C GLU A 245 -1.04 -3.02 -7.02
N PRO A 246 -1.16 -3.97 -6.08
CA PRO A 246 -2.45 -4.60 -5.81
C PRO A 246 -3.40 -3.58 -5.19
N GLY A 247 -4.59 -3.45 -5.80
CA GLY A 247 -5.67 -2.55 -5.35
C GLY A 247 -6.38 -3.00 -4.07
N GLY A 248 -6.17 -4.24 -3.63
CA GLY A 248 -6.73 -4.80 -2.40
C GLY A 248 -5.73 -5.68 -1.64
N ARG A 249 -6.19 -6.26 -0.53
CA ARG A 249 -5.46 -7.35 0.16
C ARG A 249 -5.35 -8.55 -0.80
N ASN A 250 -4.21 -9.24 -0.81
CA ASN A 250 -4.05 -10.49 -1.53
C ASN A 250 -3.88 -11.65 -0.55
N ALA A 251 -4.84 -12.57 -0.51
CA ALA A 251 -4.81 -13.74 0.39
C ALA A 251 -3.56 -14.61 0.21
N ALA A 252 -2.89 -14.58 -0.94
CA ALA A 252 -1.67 -15.37 -1.16
C ALA A 252 -0.47 -14.91 -0.31
N ARG A 253 -0.42 -13.63 0.13
CA ARG A 253 0.51 -13.23 1.21
C ARG A 253 0.22 -14.02 2.47
N ASP A 254 -1.05 -14.07 2.87
CA ASP A 254 -1.44 -14.63 4.16
C ASP A 254 -1.31 -16.14 4.16
N MET A 255 -1.62 -16.81 3.05
CA MET A 255 -1.35 -18.25 2.89
C MET A 255 0.14 -18.58 2.89
N ALA A 256 1.00 -17.69 2.40
CA ALA A 256 2.45 -17.89 2.49
C ALA A 256 2.97 -17.81 3.94
N ILE A 257 2.27 -17.05 4.81
CA ILE A 257 2.64 -16.88 6.23
C ILE A 257 1.93 -17.92 7.12
N PHE A 258 0.67 -18.23 6.79
CA PHE A 258 -0.25 -19.12 7.51
C PHE A 258 -0.78 -20.18 6.52
N PRO A 259 0.00 -21.23 6.22
CA PRO A 259 -0.35 -22.24 5.22
C PRO A 259 -1.66 -23.00 5.51
N GLU A 260 -2.14 -22.94 6.74
CA GLU A 260 -3.42 -23.52 7.18
C GLU A 260 -4.66 -22.74 6.69
N MET A 261 -4.51 -21.49 6.24
CA MET A 261 -5.61 -20.71 5.70
C MET A 261 -6.13 -21.31 4.39
N LYS A 262 -7.45 -21.42 4.28
CA LYS A 262 -8.15 -22.02 3.13
C LYS A 262 -8.85 -20.99 2.23
N GLU A 263 -8.33 -19.77 2.17
CA GLU A 263 -8.85 -18.73 1.27
C GLU A 263 -8.33 -18.94 -0.16
N MET A 264 -9.09 -18.51 -1.18
CA MET A 264 -8.60 -18.58 -2.55
C MET A 264 -7.49 -17.53 -2.81
N PRO A 265 -6.43 -17.87 -3.56
CA PRO A 265 -5.44 -16.88 -4.00
C PRO A 265 -6.09 -15.71 -4.73
N GLY A 266 -5.65 -14.49 -4.45
CA GLY A 266 -6.22 -13.27 -5.05
C GLY A 266 -7.50 -12.74 -4.40
N ALA A 267 -8.09 -13.43 -3.42
CA ALA A 267 -9.19 -12.88 -2.63
C ALA A 267 -8.70 -11.76 -1.70
N GLY A 268 -9.51 -10.70 -1.56
CA GLY A 268 -9.26 -9.56 -0.67
C GLY A 268 -10.17 -9.55 0.57
N GLY A 269 -9.95 -8.60 1.48
CA GLY A 269 -10.79 -8.43 2.65
C GLY A 269 -12.24 -8.08 2.28
N VAL A 270 -13.19 -8.48 3.12
CA VAL A 270 -14.61 -8.19 2.92
C VAL A 270 -14.91 -6.76 3.41
N ASN A 271 -15.57 -5.97 2.57
CA ASN A 271 -16.19 -4.71 2.95
C ASN A 271 -17.64 -4.70 2.44
N GLY A 272 -18.53 -4.02 3.14
CA GLY A 272 -19.96 -3.98 2.84
C GLY A 272 -20.44 -2.61 2.38
N ALA A 273 -21.50 -2.61 1.60
CA ALA A 273 -22.30 -1.42 1.33
C ALA A 273 -23.78 -1.76 1.53
N SER A 274 -24.56 -0.82 2.06
CA SER A 274 -26.01 -0.92 2.16
C SER A 274 -26.65 0.20 1.37
N ILE A 275 -27.65 -0.15 0.57
CA ILE A 275 -28.40 0.78 -0.29
C ILE A 275 -29.85 0.76 0.16
N LYS A 276 -30.44 1.94 0.33
CA LYS A 276 -31.85 2.09 0.72
C LYS A 276 -32.56 3.03 -0.24
N LEU A 277 -33.71 2.62 -0.75
CA LEU A 277 -34.63 3.51 -1.47
C LEU A 277 -35.45 4.32 -0.47
N GLU A 278 -35.38 5.64 -0.59
CA GLU A 278 -36.16 6.58 0.22
C GLU A 278 -37.51 6.88 -0.43
N LYS A 279 -38.46 7.40 0.36
CA LYS A 279 -39.85 7.65 -0.09
C LYS A 279 -39.98 8.66 -1.23
N ASN A 280 -39.03 9.58 -1.33
CA ASN A 280 -38.95 10.60 -2.39
C ASN A 280 -38.30 10.06 -3.68
N GLY A 281 -37.92 8.77 -3.71
CA GLY A 281 -37.26 8.14 -4.85
C GLY A 281 -35.74 8.36 -4.91
N THR A 282 -35.13 9.03 -3.92
CA THR A 282 -33.67 9.08 -3.80
C THR A 282 -33.15 7.80 -3.17
N ILE A 283 -31.87 7.54 -3.35
CA ILE A 283 -31.16 6.44 -2.73
C ILE A 283 -30.37 6.98 -1.53
N ALA A 284 -30.18 6.16 -0.50
CA ALA A 284 -29.23 6.41 0.57
C ALA A 284 -28.19 5.28 0.54
N LEU A 285 -26.91 5.66 0.38
CA LEU A 285 -25.78 4.76 0.34
C LEU A 285 -24.98 4.80 1.64
N PHE A 286 -24.77 3.65 2.25
CA PHE A 286 -23.92 3.47 3.43
C PHE A 286 -22.74 2.58 3.07
N LEU A 287 -21.53 3.06 3.30
CA LEU A 287 -20.29 2.32 3.05
C LEU A 287 -19.69 1.84 4.37
N GLY A 288 -19.09 0.64 4.36
CA GLY A 288 -18.29 0.11 5.47
C GLY A 288 -16.86 0.63 5.50
N SER A 289 -16.52 1.66 4.71
CA SER A 289 -15.20 2.29 4.76
C SER A 289 -15.30 3.80 4.95
N PRO A 290 -14.54 4.40 5.89
CA PRO A 290 -14.56 5.83 6.11
C PRO A 290 -13.82 6.58 5.00
N ASN A 291 -14.33 7.76 4.64
CA ASN A 291 -13.63 8.66 3.75
C ASN A 291 -12.52 9.42 4.49
N CYS A 292 -11.34 9.51 3.86
CA CYS A 292 -10.18 10.24 4.36
C CYS A 292 -9.66 11.26 3.34
N GLY A 293 -10.53 11.71 2.43
CA GLY A 293 -10.22 12.66 1.37
C GLY A 293 -10.06 12.04 -0.03
N GLN A 294 -10.45 10.78 -0.22
CA GLN A 294 -10.43 10.08 -1.51
C GLN A 294 -11.76 10.19 -2.28
N SER A 295 -12.67 11.06 -1.84
CA SER A 295 -13.95 11.37 -2.49
C SER A 295 -14.87 10.16 -2.64
N HIS A 296 -15.03 9.37 -1.57
CA HIS A 296 -16.00 8.28 -1.57
C HIS A 296 -17.40 8.78 -1.90
N GLU A 297 -17.84 9.90 -1.33
CA GLU A 297 -19.19 10.44 -1.52
C GLU A 297 -19.51 10.69 -3.00
N THR A 298 -18.53 11.12 -3.80
CA THR A 298 -18.71 11.34 -5.24
C THR A 298 -18.57 10.04 -6.03
N THR A 299 -17.46 9.32 -5.82
CA THR A 299 -17.10 8.18 -6.67
C THR A 299 -18.03 6.98 -6.47
N THR A 300 -18.44 6.69 -5.24
CA THR A 300 -19.38 5.58 -5.00
C THR A 300 -20.80 5.94 -5.42
N ALA A 301 -21.19 7.21 -5.34
CA ALA A 301 -22.45 7.68 -5.88
C ALA A 301 -22.51 7.47 -7.39
N GLN A 302 -21.44 7.78 -8.13
CA GLN A 302 -21.33 7.51 -9.57
C GLN A 302 -21.50 6.02 -9.89
N ILE A 303 -20.80 5.13 -9.17
CA ILE A 303 -20.91 3.68 -9.38
C ILE A 303 -22.35 3.19 -9.16
N VAL A 304 -23.00 3.62 -8.08
CA VAL A 304 -24.36 3.21 -7.76
C VAL A 304 -25.37 3.81 -8.75
N ALA A 305 -25.18 5.05 -9.15
CA ALA A 305 -26.01 5.74 -10.14
C ALA A 305 -25.94 5.04 -11.51
N ASP A 306 -24.75 4.68 -11.98
CA ASP A 306 -24.54 3.93 -13.22
C ASP A 306 -25.21 2.55 -13.15
N ALA A 307 -25.07 1.85 -12.01
CA ALA A 307 -25.67 0.53 -11.81
C ALA A 307 -27.22 0.57 -11.79
N LEU A 308 -27.81 1.69 -11.34
CA LEU A 308 -29.26 1.87 -11.23
C LEU A 308 -29.86 2.65 -12.41
N GLY A 309 -29.05 3.23 -13.29
CA GLY A 309 -29.49 4.04 -14.42
C GLY A 309 -30.12 5.38 -14.00
N ILE A 310 -29.62 6.01 -12.94
CA ILE A 310 -30.11 7.30 -12.41
C ILE A 310 -28.99 8.35 -12.34
N SER A 311 -29.32 9.60 -12.00
CA SER A 311 -28.30 10.64 -11.78
C SER A 311 -27.58 10.44 -10.45
N PRO A 312 -26.26 10.70 -10.36
CA PRO A 312 -25.53 10.75 -9.08
C PRO A 312 -26.14 11.71 -8.04
N ASP A 313 -26.82 12.78 -8.49
CA ASP A 313 -27.52 13.73 -7.60
C ASP A 313 -28.72 13.10 -6.87
N GLN A 314 -29.12 11.88 -7.24
CA GLN A 314 -30.21 11.13 -6.63
C GLN A 314 -29.74 10.11 -5.58
N ILE A 315 -28.43 10.01 -5.31
CA ILE A 315 -27.80 9.10 -4.34
C ILE A 315 -27.44 9.82 -3.04
#